data_AF-W3X5D3-F1
#
_entry.id   AF-W3X5D3-F1
#
_cell.length_a   1.000
_cell.length_b   1.000
_cell.length_c   1.000
_cell.angle_alpha   90.00
_cell.angle_beta   90.00
_cell.angle_gamma   90.00
#
_symmetry.space_group_name_H-M   'P 1'
#
loop_
_entity.id
_entity.type
_entity.pdbx_description
1 polymer ?
#
loop_
_entity_poly.entity_id
_entity_poly.type
_entity_poly.pdbx_seq_one_letter_code
_entity_poly.pdbx_strand_id
1 'polypeptide(L)'
;MFLSPGLTFAASTGVVGSAMAAGAMAGFSISAIPAVLGGGGSPSVMLKQWWIIYNNGKAVPAVALLSALSYSSVSYSQYAKASPHWRGFALAGLLTVAAIPFTMAVLLPVNNELSAAAHSQTKTMSEDRVRGLVTKWSYLNVARLTLPLSGAIVGLLTLLA
;
A
#
# COMPACT_ATOMS: atom_id res chain seq x y z
N MET A 1 26.05 -6.11 -10.92
CA MET A 1 26.74 -5.20 -9.97
C MET A 1 27.18 -5.93 -8.69
N PHE A 2 28.36 -5.68 -8.11
CA PHE A 2 28.73 -6.27 -6.81
C PHE A 2 28.39 -5.34 -5.65
N LEU A 3 27.24 -5.59 -5.00
CA LEU A 3 26.92 -5.00 -3.72
C LEU A 3 27.71 -5.68 -2.60
N SER A 4 28.11 -4.90 -1.60
CA SER A 4 28.58 -5.50 -0.35
C SER A 4 27.43 -6.26 0.33
N PRO A 5 27.71 -7.26 1.18
CA PRO A 5 26.66 -8.01 1.88
C PRO A 5 25.63 -7.13 2.58
N GLY A 6 26.08 -6.04 3.22
CA GLY A 6 25.19 -5.09 3.89
C GLY A 6 24.26 -4.34 2.92
N LEU A 7 24.74 -3.95 1.75
CA LEU A 7 23.90 -3.29 0.75
C LEU A 7 22.95 -4.26 0.05
N THR A 8 23.37 -5.51 -0.16
CA THR A 8 22.49 -6.59 -0.65
C THR A 8 21.36 -6.86 0.33
N PHE A 9 21.66 -6.86 1.63
CA PHE A 9 20.66 -7.00 2.69
C PHE A 9 19.68 -5.81 2.68
N ALA A 10 20.17 -4.57 2.57
CA ALA A 10 19.31 -3.39 2.47
C ALA A 10 18.43 -3.42 1.21
N ALA A 11 18.99 -3.70 0.03
CA ALA A 11 18.22 -3.81 -1.21
C ALA A 11 17.13 -4.89 -1.11
N SER A 12 17.47 -6.08 -0.59
CA SER A 12 16.52 -7.16 -0.35
C SER A 12 15.43 -6.77 0.65
N THR A 13 15.77 -6.03 1.71
CA THR A 13 14.81 -5.50 2.69
C THR A 13 13.81 -4.54 2.03
N GLY A 14 14.30 -3.66 1.15
CA GLY A 14 13.45 -2.80 0.33
C GLY A 14 12.47 -3.61 -0.53
N VAL A 15 12.97 -4.63 -1.25
CA VAL A 15 12.16 -5.50 -2.12
C VAL A 15 11.09 -6.24 -1.35
N VAL A 16 11.47 -6.94 -0.28
CA VAL A 16 10.54 -7.73 0.52
C VAL A 16 9.50 -6.84 1.19
N GLY A 17 9.89 -5.72 1.80
CA GLY A 17 8.95 -4.84 2.48
C GLY A 17 7.98 -4.13 1.53
N SER A 18 8.43 -3.71 0.34
CA SER A 18 7.55 -3.12 -0.68
C SER A 18 6.58 -4.15 -1.25
N ALA A 19 7.02 -5.38 -1.51
CA ALA A 19 6.16 -6.49 -1.91
C ALA A 19 5.14 -6.86 -0.81
N MET A 20 5.57 -6.89 0.46
CA MET A 20 4.70 -7.15 1.61
C MET A 20 3.63 -6.07 1.75
N ALA A 21 3.98 -4.79 1.58
CA ALA A 21 3.03 -3.68 1.60
C ALA A 21 1.98 -3.83 0.49
N ALA A 22 2.41 -4.14 -0.74
CA ALA A 22 1.50 -4.40 -1.86
C ALA A 22 0.59 -5.61 -1.59
N GLY A 23 1.15 -6.71 -1.07
CA GLY A 23 0.43 -7.93 -0.73
C GLY A 23 -0.63 -7.72 0.35
N ALA A 24 -0.32 -6.95 1.40
CA ALA A 24 -1.31 -6.58 2.42
C ALA A 24 -2.48 -5.79 1.83
N MET A 25 -2.19 -4.79 0.98
CA MET A 25 -3.24 -4.03 0.28
C MET A 25 -4.08 -4.93 -0.64
N ALA A 26 -3.44 -5.87 -1.35
CA ALA A 26 -4.11 -6.84 -2.20
C ALA A 26 -5.04 -7.75 -1.38
N GLY A 27 -4.59 -8.26 -0.24
CA GLY A 27 -5.40 -9.10 0.64
C GLY A 27 -6.67 -8.38 1.12
N PHE A 28 -6.58 -7.08 1.42
CA PHE A 28 -7.76 -6.29 1.77
C PHE A 28 -8.75 -6.20 0.60
N SER A 29 -8.30 -5.78 -0.58
CA SER A 29 -9.19 -5.49 -1.71
C SER A 29 -9.68 -6.72 -2.48
N ILE A 30 -8.84 -7.74 -2.65
CA ILE A 30 -9.09 -8.90 -3.52
C ILE A 30 -9.71 -10.06 -2.73
N SER A 31 -9.49 -10.12 -1.41
CA SER A 31 -10.02 -11.20 -0.57
C SER A 31 -11.02 -10.69 0.47
N ALA A 32 -10.64 -9.73 1.31
CA ALA A 32 -11.49 -9.32 2.43
C ALA A 32 -12.74 -8.56 1.97
N ILE A 33 -12.63 -7.61 1.03
CA ILE A 33 -13.78 -6.82 0.57
C ILE A 33 -14.84 -7.68 -0.14
N PRO A 34 -14.50 -8.61 -1.05
CA PRO A 34 -15.50 -9.53 -1.62
C PRO A 34 -16.25 -10.33 -0.56
N ALA A 35 -15.57 -10.78 0.51
CA ALA A 35 -16.23 -11.47 1.62
C ALA A 35 -17.21 -10.56 2.39
N VAL A 36 -16.84 -9.28 2.60
CA VAL A 36 -17.74 -8.27 3.20
C VAL A 36 -18.98 -8.05 2.34
N LEU A 37 -18.82 -7.89 1.03
CA LEU A 37 -19.92 -7.60 0.11
C LEU A 37 -20.79 -8.83 -0.17
N GLY A 38 -20.22 -10.03 -0.20
CA GLY A 38 -20.91 -11.29 -0.50
C GLY A 38 -21.55 -11.96 0.73
N GLY A 39 -21.14 -11.59 1.95
CA GLY A 39 -21.55 -12.25 3.19
C GLY A 39 -22.99 -12.01 3.66
N GLY A 40 -23.81 -11.25 2.94
CA GLY A 40 -25.23 -11.03 3.25
C GLY A 40 -25.51 -10.20 4.52
N GLY A 41 -24.50 -9.51 5.08
CA GLY A 41 -24.65 -8.67 6.26
C GLY A 41 -25.40 -7.36 5.99
N SER A 42 -26.04 -6.80 7.02
CA SER A 42 -26.67 -5.48 6.92
C SER A 42 -25.65 -4.37 6.62
N PRO A 43 -26.10 -3.18 6.19
CA PRO A 43 -25.21 -2.04 5.91
C PRO A 43 -24.28 -1.67 7.07
N SER A 44 -24.77 -1.76 8.31
CA SER A 44 -23.97 -1.48 9.51
C SER A 44 -22.89 -2.54 9.75
N VAL A 45 -23.19 -3.81 9.49
CA VAL A 45 -22.21 -4.91 9.57
C VAL A 45 -21.10 -4.70 8.54
N MET A 46 -21.45 -4.37 7.29
CA MET A 46 -20.47 -4.11 6.23
C MET A 46 -19.54 -2.94 6.59
N LEU A 47 -20.09 -1.84 7.12
CA LEU A 47 -19.30 -0.69 7.58
C LEU A 47 -18.35 -1.06 8.72
N LYS A 48 -18.82 -1.84 9.70
CA LYS A 48 -17.99 -2.31 10.82
C LYS A 48 -16.87 -3.22 10.34
N GLN A 49 -17.14 -4.14 9.41
CA GLN A 49 -16.13 -5.03 8.84
C GLN A 49 -15.09 -4.24 8.04
N TRP A 50 -15.53 -3.30 7.19
CA TRP A 50 -14.62 -2.40 6.49
C TRP A 50 -13.74 -1.60 7.47
N TRP A 51 -14.30 -1.09 8.56
CA TRP A 51 -13.55 -0.33 9.57
C TRP A 51 -12.46 -1.18 10.24
N ILE A 52 -12.73 -2.45 10.52
CA ILE A 52 -11.73 -3.40 11.04
C ILE A 52 -10.61 -3.58 10.02
N ILE A 53 -10.94 -3.83 8.75
CA ILE A 53 -9.96 -3.97 7.65
C ILE A 53 -9.09 -2.70 7.54
N TYR A 54 -9.72 -1.53 7.54
CA TYR A 54 -9.04 -0.24 7.47
C TYR A 54 -8.05 -0.04 8.63
N ASN A 55 -8.44 -0.37 9.86
CA ASN A 55 -7.54 -0.25 11.02
C ASN A 55 -6.39 -1.24 10.98
N ASN A 56 -6.62 -2.48 10.54
CA ASN A 56 -5.56 -3.47 10.38
C ASN A 56 -4.51 -3.02 9.35
N GLY A 57 -4.88 -2.20 8.38
CA GLY A 57 -3.98 -1.63 7.37
C GLY A 57 -3.10 -0.48 7.84
N LYS A 58 -3.25 0.04 9.07
CA LYS A 58 -2.52 1.24 9.55
C LYS A 58 -1.00 1.08 9.63
N ALA A 59 -0.49 -0.15 9.70
CA ALA A 59 0.95 -0.41 9.69
C ALA A 59 1.57 -0.32 8.29
N VAL A 60 0.77 -0.45 7.22
CA VAL A 60 1.27 -0.53 5.84
C VAL A 60 2.08 0.70 5.39
N PRO A 61 1.68 1.96 5.72
CA PRO A 61 2.49 3.14 5.41
C PRO A 61 3.88 3.12 6.06
N ALA A 62 3.99 2.61 7.29
CA ALA A 62 5.28 2.50 7.98
C ALA A 62 6.20 1.49 7.28
N VAL A 63 5.66 0.34 6.85
CA VAL A 63 6.40 -0.64 6.05
C VAL A 63 6.88 -0.02 4.74
N ALA A 64 6.02 0.68 4.01
CA ALA A 64 6.38 1.36 2.76
C ALA A 64 7.48 2.40 2.96
N LEU A 65 7.41 3.20 4.04
CA LEU A 65 8.44 4.19 4.38
C LEU A 65 9.79 3.52 4.70
N LEU A 66 9.79 2.47 5.52
CA LEU A 66 11.02 1.74 5.87
C LEU A 66 11.66 1.11 4.63
N SER A 67 10.86 0.53 3.72
CA SER A 67 11.36 0.03 2.44
C SER A 67 11.95 1.12 1.56
N ALA A 68 11.30 2.28 1.48
CA ALA A 68 11.81 3.42 0.73
C ALA A 68 13.12 3.98 1.30
N LEU A 69 13.27 4.02 2.63
CA LEU A 69 14.52 4.39 3.30
C LEU A 69 15.64 3.36 3.01
N SER A 70 15.29 2.08 3.00
CA SER A 70 16.22 1.01 2.65
C SER A 70 16.72 1.14 1.21
N TYR A 71 15.83 1.39 0.25
CA TYR A 71 16.23 1.70 -1.12
C TYR A 71 17.06 2.99 -1.23
N SER A 72 16.72 4.02 -0.46
CA SER A 72 17.44 5.29 -0.48
C SER A 72 18.88 5.15 0.01
N SER A 73 19.14 4.31 1.01
CA SER A 73 20.50 4.06 1.50
C SER A 73 21.37 3.35 0.45
N VAL A 74 20.80 2.39 -0.28
CA VAL A 74 21.48 1.71 -1.39
C VAL A 74 21.70 2.66 -2.56
N SER A 75 20.67 3.44 -2.92
CA SER A 75 20.75 4.48 -3.96
C SER A 75 21.90 5.45 -3.68
N TYR A 76 21.95 6.02 -2.48
CA TYR A 76 23.02 6.93 -2.07
C TYR A 76 24.41 6.28 -2.17
N SER A 77 24.54 5.04 -1.69
CA SER A 77 25.81 4.30 -1.74
C SER A 77 26.29 4.06 -3.18
N GLN A 78 25.36 3.80 -4.11
CA GLN A 78 25.68 3.61 -5.52
C GLN A 78 25.98 4.93 -6.23
N TYR A 79 25.26 6.00 -5.88
CA TYR A 79 25.53 7.34 -6.38
C TYR A 79 26.94 7.80 -6.01
N ALA A 80 27.35 7.60 -4.75
CA ALA A 80 28.69 7.93 -4.27
C ALA A 80 29.81 7.16 -5.01
N LYS A 81 29.50 6.00 -5.59
CA LYS A 81 30.41 5.19 -6.42
C LYS A 81 30.29 5.48 -7.92
N ALA A 82 29.56 6.53 -8.32
CA ALA A 82 29.24 6.86 -9.71
C ALA A 82 28.58 5.71 -10.50
N SER A 83 27.91 4.78 -9.81
CA SER A 83 27.27 3.61 -10.42
C SER A 83 25.87 3.96 -10.93
N PRO A 84 25.52 3.71 -12.21
CA PRO A 84 24.24 4.12 -12.78
C PRO A 84 23.02 3.46 -12.12
N HIS A 85 23.22 2.34 -11.41
CA HIS A 85 22.17 1.61 -10.70
C HIS A 85 21.51 2.40 -9.55
N TRP A 86 22.11 3.52 -9.10
CA TRP A 86 21.49 4.38 -8.10
C TRP A 86 20.09 4.85 -8.53
N ARG A 87 19.89 5.10 -9.83
CA ARG A 87 18.61 5.55 -10.39
C ARG A 87 17.49 4.53 -10.20
N GLY A 88 17.80 3.25 -10.34
CA GLY A 88 16.84 2.17 -10.15
C GLY A 88 16.37 2.07 -8.70
N PHE A 89 17.30 2.11 -7.74
CA PHE A 89 16.95 2.13 -6.32
C PHE A 89 16.22 3.42 -5.90
N ALA A 90 16.61 4.58 -6.42
CA ALA A 90 15.89 5.83 -6.19
C ALA A 90 14.43 5.73 -6.68
N LEU A 91 14.22 5.25 -7.90
CA LEU A 91 12.89 5.05 -8.48
C LEU A 91 12.07 4.05 -7.66
N ALA A 92 12.68 2.93 -7.23
CA ALA A 92 12.03 1.93 -6.38
C ALA A 92 11.54 2.53 -5.06
N GLY A 93 12.37 3.36 -4.40
CA GLY A 93 12.00 4.08 -3.18
C GLY A 93 10.86 5.06 -3.39
N LEU A 94 10.93 5.88 -4.46
CA LEU A 94 9.89 6.85 -4.80
C LEU A 94 8.54 6.19 -5.09
N LEU A 95 8.52 5.13 -5.92
CA LEU A 95 7.31 4.37 -6.21
C LEU A 95 6.70 3.78 -4.94
N THR A 96 7.53 3.24 -4.04
CA THR A 96 7.05 2.63 -2.80
C THR A 96 6.39 3.65 -1.87
N VAL A 97 7.05 4.79 -1.63
CA VAL A 97 6.53 5.81 -0.71
C VAL A 97 5.36 6.61 -1.31
N ALA A 98 5.22 6.65 -2.64
CA ALA A 98 4.13 7.34 -3.34
C ALA A 98 2.73 6.82 -2.98
N ALA A 99 2.60 5.61 -2.41
CA ALA A 99 1.35 5.12 -1.87
C ALA A 99 0.76 6.01 -0.75
N ILE A 100 1.62 6.72 -0.01
CA ILE A 100 1.23 7.64 1.06
C ILE A 100 0.51 8.88 0.50
N PRO A 101 1.13 9.71 -0.37
CA PRO A 101 0.43 10.85 -0.97
C PRO A 101 -0.77 10.42 -1.83
N PHE A 102 -0.73 9.25 -2.49
CA PHE A 102 -1.92 8.70 -3.15
C PHE A 102 -3.08 8.52 -2.16
N THR A 103 -2.77 7.98 -0.97
CA THR A 103 -3.79 7.81 0.07
C THR A 103 -4.40 9.15 0.48
N MET A 104 -3.56 10.15 0.72
CA MET A 104 -4.00 11.48 1.14
C MET A 104 -4.83 12.19 0.07
N ALA A 105 -4.41 12.10 -1.19
CA ALA A 105 -5.06 12.83 -2.29
C ALA A 105 -6.32 12.13 -2.81
N VAL A 106 -6.32 10.80 -2.89
CA VAL A 106 -7.35 10.04 -3.62
C VAL A 106 -8.23 9.20 -2.70
N LEU A 107 -7.64 8.51 -1.71
CA LEU A 107 -8.37 7.58 -0.84
C LEU A 107 -9.03 8.27 0.35
N LEU A 108 -8.44 9.36 0.85
CA LEU A 108 -8.85 10.02 2.08
C LEU A 108 -10.33 10.47 2.08
N PRO A 109 -10.89 11.04 1.00
CA PRO A 109 -12.31 11.39 0.97
C PRO A 109 -13.23 10.18 1.19
N VAL A 110 -12.89 9.04 0.58
CA VAL A 110 -13.66 7.79 0.72
C VAL A 110 -13.49 7.20 2.12
N ASN A 111 -12.27 7.22 2.67
CA ASN A 111 -12.01 6.79 4.05
C ASN A 111 -12.81 7.61 5.05
N ASN A 112 -12.88 8.93 4.89
CA ASN A 112 -13.61 9.81 5.78
C ASN A 112 -15.12 9.55 5.72
N GLU A 113 -15.68 9.36 4.51
CA GLU A 113 -17.10 9.07 4.36
C GLU A 113 -17.48 7.72 4.98
N LEU A 114 -16.72 6.66 4.70
CA LEU A 114 -16.94 5.34 5.28
C LEU A 114 -16.72 5.32 6.80
N SER A 115 -15.71 6.04 7.30
CA SER A 115 -15.44 6.17 8.73
C SER A 115 -16.57 6.91 9.45
N ALA A 116 -17.05 8.02 8.90
CA ALA A 116 -18.18 8.75 9.47
C ALA A 116 -19.44 7.88 9.52
N ALA A 117 -19.72 7.13 8.45
CA ALA A 117 -20.85 6.20 8.41
C ALA A 117 -20.71 5.06 9.43
N ALA A 118 -19.51 4.51 9.62
CA ALA A 118 -19.26 3.43 10.58
C ALA A 118 -19.45 3.85 12.06
N HIS A 119 -19.34 5.13 12.38
CA HIS A 119 -19.52 5.66 13.75
C HIS A 119 -20.86 6.39 13.95
N SER A 120 -21.67 6.54 12.89
CA SER A 120 -22.98 7.18 12.96
C SER A 120 -23.98 6.30 13.72
N GLN A 121 -24.59 6.85 14.78
CA GLN A 121 -25.67 6.20 15.54
C GLN A 121 -27.07 6.61 15.07
N THR A 122 -27.19 7.70 14.32
CA THR A 122 -28.47 8.36 14.00
C THR A 122 -28.79 8.39 12.51
N LYS A 123 -27.77 8.38 11.63
CA LYS A 123 -27.94 8.41 10.18
C LYS A 123 -27.52 7.07 9.58
N THR A 124 -28.50 6.28 9.15
CA THR A 124 -28.28 5.04 8.41
C THR A 124 -28.08 5.35 6.94
N MET A 125 -26.95 4.91 6.40
CA MET A 125 -26.66 5.00 4.97
C MET A 125 -27.34 3.83 4.25
N SER A 126 -27.89 4.06 3.05
CA SER A 126 -28.55 2.98 2.29
C SER A 126 -27.56 1.87 1.95
N GLU A 127 -28.08 0.64 1.78
CA GLU A 127 -27.27 -0.52 1.42
C GLU A 127 -26.47 -0.30 0.14
N ASP A 128 -27.14 0.19 -0.92
CA ASP A 128 -26.51 0.48 -2.21
C ASP A 128 -25.36 1.48 -2.08
N ARG A 129 -25.52 2.51 -1.22
CA ARG A 129 -24.46 3.49 -0.98
C ARG A 129 -23.28 2.87 -0.23
N VAL A 130 -23.53 2.05 0.78
CA VAL A 130 -22.47 1.33 1.52
C VAL A 130 -21.70 0.43 0.56
N ARG A 131 -22.40 -0.41 -0.20
CA ARG A 131 -21.80 -1.31 -1.20
C ARG A 131 -20.98 -0.54 -2.22
N GLY A 132 -21.53 0.56 -2.74
CA GLY A 132 -20.85 1.42 -3.71
C GLY A 132 -19.57 2.04 -3.16
N LEU A 133 -19.58 2.56 -1.93
CA LEU A 133 -18.38 3.14 -1.31
C LEU A 133 -17.32 2.09 -0.96
N VAL A 134 -17.71 0.95 -0.39
CA VAL A 134 -16.80 -0.15 -0.05
C VAL A 134 -16.15 -0.71 -1.33
N THR A 135 -16.92 -0.84 -2.41
CA THR A 135 -16.43 -1.25 -3.73
C THR A 135 -15.46 -0.21 -4.30
N LYS A 136 -15.83 1.08 -4.26
CA LYS A 136 -14.96 2.18 -4.70
C LYS A 136 -13.64 2.21 -3.92
N TRP A 137 -13.70 2.06 -2.60
CA TRP A 137 -12.52 1.97 -1.75
C TRP A 137 -11.61 0.82 -2.18
N SER A 138 -12.19 -0.36 -2.45
CA SER A 138 -11.43 -1.53 -2.91
C SER A 138 -10.67 -1.25 -4.21
N TYR A 139 -11.35 -0.70 -5.22
CA TYR A 139 -10.72 -0.35 -6.49
C TYR A 139 -9.60 0.68 -6.34
N LEU A 140 -9.83 1.73 -5.56
CA LEU A 140 -8.80 2.74 -5.32
C LEU A 140 -7.61 2.16 -4.54
N ASN A 141 -7.84 1.23 -3.61
CA ASN A 141 -6.77 0.55 -2.90
C ASN A 141 -6.00 -0.45 -3.80
N VAL A 142 -6.66 -1.05 -4.82
CA VAL A 142 -5.97 -1.79 -5.89
C VAL A 142 -5.12 -0.87 -6.73
N ALA A 143 -5.61 0.32 -7.11
CA ALA A 143 -4.76 1.29 -7.80
C ALA A 143 -3.57 1.73 -6.93
N ARG A 144 -3.76 1.88 -5.61
CA ARG A 144 -2.68 2.23 -4.68
C ARG A 144 -1.60 1.17 -4.60
N LEU A 145 -1.96 -0.12 -4.55
CA LEU A 145 -0.98 -1.20 -4.33
C LEU A 145 -0.01 -1.38 -5.50
N THR A 146 -0.36 -0.92 -6.70
CA THR A 146 0.54 -1.00 -7.85
C THR A 146 1.82 -0.19 -7.62
N LEU A 147 1.76 0.88 -6.82
CA LEU A 147 2.90 1.74 -6.50
C LEU A 147 4.02 0.97 -5.75
N PRO A 148 3.78 0.38 -4.57
CA PRO A 148 4.79 -0.43 -3.89
C PRO A 148 5.12 -1.72 -4.64
N LEU A 149 4.19 -2.30 -5.42
CA LEU A 149 4.50 -3.46 -6.26
C LEU A 149 5.50 -3.10 -7.37
N SER A 150 5.30 -1.99 -8.07
CA SER A 150 6.25 -1.48 -9.06
C SER A 150 7.59 -1.14 -8.39
N GLY A 151 7.56 -0.58 -7.17
CA GLY A 151 8.77 -0.36 -6.37
C GLY A 151 9.54 -1.67 -6.11
N ALA A 152 8.85 -2.73 -5.71
CA ALA A 152 9.45 -4.06 -5.51
C ALA A 152 10.08 -4.62 -6.79
N ILE A 153 9.36 -4.53 -7.92
CA ILE A 153 9.82 -5.02 -9.22
C ILE A 153 11.07 -4.26 -9.67
N VAL A 154 11.03 -2.92 -9.65
CA VAL A 154 12.18 -2.08 -10.04
C VAL A 154 13.38 -2.34 -9.13
N GLY A 155 13.15 -2.44 -7.81
CA GLY A 155 14.20 -2.75 -6.85
C GLY A 155 14.85 -4.10 -7.11
N LEU A 156 14.05 -5.14 -7.37
CA LEU A 156 14.54 -6.48 -7.69
C LEU A 156 15.32 -6.51 -9.01
N LEU A 157 14.78 -5.91 -10.08
CA LEU A 157 15.47 -5.85 -11.37
C LEU A 157 16.80 -5.08 -11.27
N THR A 158 16.83 -4.00 -10.49
CA THR A 158 18.06 -3.22 -10.26
C THR A 158 19.09 -4.01 -9.46
N LEU A 159 18.64 -4.80 -8.47
CA LEU A 159 19.50 -5.67 -7.66
C LEU A 159 20.13 -6.81 -8.48
N LEU A 160 19.42 -7.32 -9.48
CA LEU A 160 19.85 -8.46 -10.31
C LEU A 160 20.70 -8.04 -11.54
N ALA A 161 20.80 -6.74 -11.83
CA ALA A 161 21.64 -6.19 -12.90
C ALA A 161 23.09 -5.94 -12.45
#